data_AF-A0A8X6JDJ8-F1
#
_entry.id   AF-A0A8X6JDJ8-F1
#
_cell.length_a   1.000
_cell.length_b   1.000
_cell.length_c   1.000
_cell.angle_alpha   90.00
_cell.angle_beta   90.00
_cell.angle_gamma   90.00
#
_symmetry.space_group_name_H-M   'P 1'
#
loop_
_entity.id
_entity.type
_entity.pdbx_description
1 polymer ?
#
loop_
_entity_poly.entity_id
_entity_poly.type
_entity_poly.pdbx_seq_one_letter_code
_entity_poly.pdbx_strand_id
1 'polypeptide(L)'
;MILSDLGTFTTNILKQITSMTGIALHHTISRNPKANVKSERINTSLKITILSLTDHKVDFDLTVVVHKYFYNGTKHSSHGFTPDIVHFGRNLCLIFDIITAPIETSLLTEEGYTNTLLSSLQAL
;
A
#
# COMPACT_ATOMS: atom_id res chain seq x y z
N MET A 1 15.81 -7.75 10.85
CA MET A 1 15.02 -8.24 12.01
C MET A 1 13.55 -8.06 11.71
N ILE A 2 12.73 -9.07 11.97
CA ILE A 2 11.26 -9.01 11.88
C ILE A 2 10.70 -9.04 13.30
N LEU A 3 9.80 -8.12 13.62
CA LEU A 3 9.04 -8.13 14.87
C LEU A 3 7.57 -8.39 14.52
N SER A 4 6.99 -9.43 15.11
CA SER A 4 5.58 -9.78 14.88
C SER A 4 4.89 -10.23 16.17
N ASP A 5 3.59 -10.50 16.11
CA ASP A 5 2.85 -11.15 17.18
C ASP A 5 3.12 -12.67 17.23
N LEU A 6 2.43 -13.37 18.13
CA LEU A 6 2.51 -14.82 18.31
C LEU A 6 1.57 -15.61 17.37
N GLY A 7 1.02 -14.98 16.34
CA GLY A 7 0.10 -15.62 15.39
C GLY A 7 0.80 -16.62 14.46
N THR A 8 0.47 -16.55 13.18
CA THR A 8 1.01 -17.43 12.12
C THR A 8 2.53 -17.34 11.93
N PHE A 9 3.18 -16.36 12.58
CA PHE A 9 4.62 -16.14 12.55
C PHE A 9 5.43 -17.14 13.40
N THR A 10 4.79 -18.10 14.06
CA THR A 10 5.44 -19.15 14.86
C THR A 10 5.70 -20.45 14.07
N THR A 11 5.27 -20.50 12.81
CA THR A 11 5.34 -21.69 11.94
C THR A 11 6.77 -22.12 11.61
N ASN A 12 6.95 -23.43 11.41
CA ASN A 12 8.27 -24.00 11.07
C ASN A 12 8.80 -23.51 9.72
N ILE A 13 7.91 -23.22 8.77
CA ILE A 13 8.28 -22.63 7.47
C ILE A 13 8.97 -21.28 7.70
N LEU A 14 8.39 -20.42 8.53
CA LEU A 14 8.98 -19.11 8.82
C LEU A 14 10.34 -19.24 9.53
N LYS A 15 10.49 -20.23 10.44
CA LYS A 15 11.78 -20.53 11.10
C LYS A 15 12.86 -20.98 10.12
N GLN A 16 12.51 -21.76 9.11
CA GLN A 16 13.45 -22.15 8.06
C GLN A 16 13.88 -20.95 7.23
N ILE A 17 12.93 -20.09 6.82
CA ILE A 17 13.23 -18.87 6.07
C ILE A 17 14.14 -17.94 6.86
N THR A 18 13.87 -17.73 8.15
CA THR A 18 14.70 -16.85 8.99
C THR A 18 16.09 -17.42 9.23
N SER A 19 16.21 -18.75 9.37
CA SER A 19 17.50 -19.44 9.43
C SER A 19 18.32 -19.27 8.14
N MET A 20 17.69 -19.46 6.97
CA MET A 20 18.36 -19.32 5.68
C MET A 20 18.77 -17.88 5.36
N THR A 21 17.96 -16.89 5.73
CA THR A 21 18.19 -15.47 5.43
C THR A 21 19.05 -14.77 6.50
N GLY A 22 19.29 -15.42 7.64
CA GLY A 22 19.93 -14.80 8.80
C GLY A 22 19.09 -13.70 9.48
N ILE A 23 17.81 -13.57 9.12
CA ILE A 23 16.93 -12.54 9.67
C ILE A 23 16.41 -12.97 11.03
N ALA A 24 16.79 -12.26 12.10
CA ALA A 24 16.23 -12.50 13.42
C ALA A 24 14.72 -12.22 13.47
N LEU A 25 13.94 -13.17 13.97
CA LEU A 25 12.51 -13.05 14.22
C LEU A 25 12.26 -12.89 15.72
N HIS A 26 11.58 -11.82 16.11
CA HIS A 26 11.16 -11.55 17.48
C HIS A 26 9.66 -11.49 17.56
N HIS A 27 9.13 -11.87 18.73
CA HIS A 27 7.71 -11.81 19.01
C HIS A 27 7.37 -10.79 20.09
N THR A 28 6.26 -10.09 19.92
CA THR A 28 5.64 -9.33 20.99
C THR A 28 5.07 -10.28 22.04
N ILE A 29 5.11 -9.88 23.31
CA ILE A 29 4.53 -10.62 24.43
C ILE A 29 3.29 -9.90 24.94
N SER A 30 2.30 -10.66 25.45
CA SER A 30 0.97 -10.20 25.88
C SER A 30 0.95 -9.00 26.84
N ARG A 31 2.06 -8.69 27.52
CA ARG A 31 2.18 -7.55 28.46
C ARG A 31 2.97 -6.35 27.94
N ASN A 32 3.36 -6.31 26.67
CA ASN A 32 4.05 -5.15 26.11
C ASN A 32 3.63 -4.82 24.66
N PRO A 33 2.37 -4.40 24.43
CA PRO A 33 1.94 -3.92 23.12
C PRO A 33 2.74 -2.68 22.64
N LYS A 34 3.39 -1.96 23.57
CA LYS A 34 4.30 -0.86 23.22
C LYS A 34 5.52 -1.33 22.41
N ALA A 35 5.84 -2.62 22.41
CA ALA A 35 6.89 -3.17 21.57
C ALA A 35 6.58 -3.00 20.06
N ASN A 36 5.30 -2.90 19.66
CA ASN A 36 4.90 -2.83 18.25
C ASN A 36 3.97 -1.63 17.91
N VAL A 37 4.09 -0.50 18.62
CA VAL A 37 3.23 0.68 18.40
C VAL A 37 3.23 1.16 16.94
N LYS A 38 4.38 1.08 16.27
CA LYS A 38 4.50 1.52 14.88
C LYS A 38 3.63 0.69 13.94
N SER A 39 3.69 -0.64 14.04
CA SER A 39 2.82 -1.50 13.22
C SER A 39 1.35 -1.34 13.60
N GLU A 40 1.02 -1.18 14.89
CA GLU A 40 -0.37 -0.99 15.30
C GLU A 40 -0.98 0.29 14.70
N ARG A 41 -0.23 1.39 14.65
CA ARG A 41 -0.68 2.63 14.00
C ARG A 41 -0.90 2.46 12.51
N ILE A 42 0.03 1.79 11.82
CA ILE A 42 -0.09 1.48 10.39
C ILE A 42 -1.33 0.61 10.15
N ASN A 43 -1.48 -0.47 10.92
CA ASN A 43 -2.60 -1.40 10.83
C ASN A 43 -3.94 -0.68 11.08
N THR A 44 -3.97 0.26 12.03
CA THR A 44 -5.16 1.08 12.31
C THR A 44 -5.50 1.97 11.12
N SER A 45 -4.52 2.67 10.54
CA SER A 45 -4.72 3.50 9.35
C SER A 45 -5.22 2.68 8.16
N LEU A 46 -4.65 1.50 7.94
CA LEU A 46 -5.05 0.58 6.88
C LEU A 46 -6.48 0.08 7.06
N LYS A 47 -6.86 -0.31 8.28
CA LYS A 47 -8.24 -0.71 8.61
C LYS A 47 -9.24 0.43 8.35
N ILE A 48 -8.91 1.66 8.74
CA ILE A 48 -9.77 2.82 8.48
C ILE A 48 -9.97 3.04 6.98
N THR A 49 -8.90 2.98 6.19
CA THR A 49 -9.02 3.11 4.73
C THR A 49 -9.83 1.97 4.13
N ILE A 50 -9.62 0.73 4.58
CA ILE A 50 -10.39 -0.42 4.11
C ILE A 50 -11.87 -0.24 4.37
N LEU A 51 -12.25 0.09 5.61
CA LEU A 51 -13.65 0.29 5.97
C LEU A 51 -14.27 1.41 5.14
N SER A 52 -13.59 2.56 5.04
CA SER A 52 -14.10 3.72 4.29
C SER A 52 -14.31 3.42 2.81
N LEU A 53 -13.38 2.72 2.15
CA LEU A 53 -13.49 2.43 0.72
C LEU A 53 -14.45 1.26 0.43
N THR A 54 -14.53 0.28 1.34
CA THR A 54 -15.50 -0.82 1.23
C THR A 54 -16.94 -0.30 1.39
N ASP A 55 -17.18 0.67 2.28
CA ASP A 55 -18.49 1.34 2.41
C ASP A 55 -18.92 2.03 1.11
N HIS A 56 -17.95 2.46 0.28
CA HIS A 56 -18.16 3.00 -1.06
C HIS A 56 -18.13 1.96 -2.18
N LYS A 57 -18.17 0.66 -1.85
CA LYS A 57 -18.15 -0.48 -2.80
C LYS A 57 -16.92 -0.50 -3.70
N VAL A 58 -15.80 0.07 -3.25
CA VAL A 58 -14.51 -0.09 -3.93
C VAL A 58 -14.01 -1.51 -3.68
N ASP A 59 -13.45 -2.11 -4.73
CA ASP A 59 -12.84 -3.43 -4.64
C ASP A 59 -11.74 -3.49 -3.56
N PHE A 60 -11.61 -4.62 -2.88
CA PHE A 60 -10.68 -4.77 -1.76
C PHE A 60 -9.21 -4.68 -2.22
N ASP A 61 -8.87 -5.29 -3.37
CA ASP A 61 -7.50 -5.27 -3.86
C ASP A 61 -7.11 -3.85 -4.28
N LEU A 62 -8.03 -3.14 -4.94
CA LEU A 62 -7.84 -1.72 -5.27
C LEU A 62 -7.71 -0.86 -4.01
N THR A 63 -8.48 -1.15 -2.97
CA THR A 63 -8.44 -0.45 -1.69
C THR A 63 -7.07 -0.54 -1.01
N VAL A 64 -6.44 -1.72 -1.03
CA VAL A 64 -5.08 -1.91 -0.49
C VAL A 64 -4.06 -1.11 -1.28
N VAL A 65 -4.16 -1.10 -2.60
CA VAL A 65 -3.29 -0.32 -3.49
C VAL A 65 -3.43 1.18 -3.23
N VAL A 66 -4.67 1.68 -3.13
CA VAL A 66 -4.98 3.07 -2.84
C VAL A 66 -4.44 3.47 -1.46
N HIS A 67 -4.64 2.63 -0.44
CA HIS A 67 -4.10 2.89 0.90
C HIS A 67 -2.57 3.04 0.87
N LYS A 68 -1.87 2.15 0.17
CA LYS A 68 -0.40 2.20 0.05
C LYS A 68 0.06 3.54 -0.52
N TYR A 69 -0.58 4.01 -1.60
CA TYR A 69 -0.24 5.29 -2.23
C TYR A 69 -0.46 6.47 -1.29
N PHE A 70 -1.61 6.52 -0.62
CA PHE A 70 -1.89 7.60 0.33
C PHE A 70 -0.95 7.56 1.53
N TYR A 71 -0.75 6.40 2.15
CA TYR A 71 0.10 6.30 3.33
C TYR A 71 1.55 6.71 3.02
N ASN A 72 2.10 6.23 1.91
CA ASN A 72 3.49 6.50 1.54
C ASN A 72 3.71 7.93 1.02
N GLY A 73 2.69 8.53 0.40
CA GLY A 73 2.73 9.91 -0.11
C GLY A 73 2.35 10.98 0.93
N THR A 74 1.81 10.61 2.10
CA THR A 74 1.34 11.57 3.11
C THR A 74 2.43 11.89 4.13
N LYS A 75 2.59 13.17 4.46
CA LYS A 75 3.54 13.63 5.49
C LYS A 75 3.05 13.18 6.86
N HIS A 76 3.91 12.51 7.62
CA HIS A 76 3.58 12.13 8.98
C HIS A 76 3.75 13.31 9.94
N SER A 77 2.79 13.52 10.83
CA SER A 77 2.74 14.71 11.72
C SER A 77 3.94 14.85 12.65
N SER A 78 4.58 13.75 13.06
CA SER A 78 5.69 13.80 14.02
C SER A 78 7.03 14.22 13.41
N HIS A 79 7.23 14.04 12.10
CA HIS A 79 8.53 14.29 11.46
C HIS A 79 8.42 15.13 10.18
N GLY A 80 7.23 15.41 9.67
CA GLY A 80 7.01 16.28 8.51
C GLY A 80 7.42 15.67 7.16
N PHE A 81 8.07 14.51 7.15
CA PHE A 81 8.44 13.75 5.96
C PHE A 81 7.39 12.69 5.58
N THR A 82 7.31 12.38 4.29
CA THR A 82 6.54 11.24 3.76
C THR A 82 7.37 9.96 3.87
N PRO A 83 6.77 8.78 4.05
CA PRO A 83 7.50 7.51 3.97
C PRO A 83 8.30 7.34 2.67
N ASP A 84 7.79 7.83 1.53
CA ASP A 84 8.52 7.79 0.26
C ASP A 84 9.84 8.56 0.31
N ILE A 85 9.84 9.79 0.85
CA ILE A 85 11.07 10.57 1.03
C ILE A 85 12.03 9.84 1.97
N VAL A 86 11.53 9.28 3.07
CA VAL A 86 12.37 8.58 4.05
C VAL A 86 13.01 7.32 3.45
N HIS A 87 12.30 6.60 2.59
CA HIS A 87 12.77 5.34 2.02
C HIS A 87 13.60 5.51 0.75
N PHE A 88 13.21 6.42 -0.14
CA PHE A 88 13.82 6.57 -1.47
C PHE A 88 14.58 7.88 -1.67
N GLY A 89 14.52 8.83 -0.72
CA GLY A 89 15.12 10.16 -0.86
C GLY A 89 14.40 11.08 -1.86
N ARG A 90 13.23 10.67 -2.36
CA ARG A 90 12.41 11.45 -3.31
C ARG A 90 10.93 11.11 -3.14
N ASN A 91 10.06 11.99 -3.63
CA ASN A 91 8.64 11.63 -3.81
C ASN A 91 8.50 10.70 -5.01
N LEU A 92 7.71 9.64 -4.86
CA LEU A 92 7.32 8.78 -5.97
C LEU A 92 6.13 9.38 -6.71
N CYS A 93 6.08 9.20 -8.03
CA CYS A 93 4.91 9.59 -8.82
C CYS A 93 3.74 8.67 -8.48
N LEU A 94 2.62 9.27 -8.13
CA LEU A 94 1.37 8.58 -7.87
C LEU A 94 0.67 8.32 -9.20
N ILE A 95 -0.22 7.32 -9.26
CA ILE A 95 -0.97 7.00 -10.50
C ILE A 95 -1.71 8.24 -11.04
N PHE A 96 -2.19 9.11 -10.14
CA PHE A 96 -2.85 10.36 -10.50
C PHE A 96 -1.91 11.46 -10.99
N ASP A 97 -0.60 11.39 -10.71
CA ASP A 97 0.38 12.34 -11.27
C ASP A 97 0.62 12.07 -12.76
N ILE A 98 0.40 10.83 -13.20
CA ILE A 98 0.46 10.42 -14.61
C ILE A 98 -0.82 10.86 -15.34
N ILE A 99 -1.95 10.90 -14.62
CA ILE A 99 -3.24 11.37 -15.14
C ILE A 99 -3.28 12.91 -15.07
N THR A 100 -2.48 13.56 -15.91
CA THR A 100 -2.46 15.04 -16.03
C THR A 100 -3.42 15.56 -17.10
N ALA A 101 -3.99 14.68 -17.93
CA ALA A 101 -5.10 15.04 -18.80
C ALA A 101 -6.42 14.84 -18.04
N PRO A 102 -7.44 15.71 -18.22
CA PRO A 102 -8.81 15.34 -17.86
C PRO A 102 -9.18 14.13 -18.71
N ILE A 103 -9.00 12.94 -18.15
CA ILE A 103 -9.47 11.72 -18.80
C ILE A 103 -10.98 11.81 -18.70
N GLU A 104 -11.64 12.08 -19.84
CA GLU A 104 -13.07 11.87 -19.95
C GLU A 104 -13.33 10.44 -19.47
N THR A 105 -14.12 10.29 -18.41
CA THR A 105 -14.36 9.02 -17.73
C THR A 105 -14.94 7.95 -18.66
N SER A 106 -15.44 8.36 -19.83
CA SER A 106 -15.83 7.54 -20.98
C SER A 106 -14.68 6.72 -21.60
N LEU A 107 -13.41 7.12 -21.41
CA LEU A 107 -12.23 6.44 -21.95
C LEU A 107 -11.70 5.30 -21.06
N LEU A 108 -12.15 5.23 -19.81
CA LEU A 108 -11.76 4.19 -18.85
C LEU A 108 -12.58 2.91 -19.00
N THR A 109 -13.60 2.90 -19.86
CA THR A 109 -14.31 1.69 -20.26
C THR A 109 -13.49 0.96 -21.33
N GLU A 110 -13.56 -0.38 -21.35
CA GLU A 110 -12.91 -1.21 -22.38
C GLU A 110 -13.33 -0.77 -23.81
N GLU A 111 -14.59 -0.36 -23.96
CA GLU A 111 -15.17 0.18 -25.19
C GLU A 111 -14.58 1.56 -25.55
N GLY A 112 -14.34 2.43 -24.57
CA GLY A 112 -13.71 3.74 -24.79
C GLY A 112 -12.25 3.62 -25.24
N TYR A 113 -11.48 2.72 -24.61
CA TYR A 113 -10.08 2.48 -24.96
C TYR A 113 -9.93 1.89 -26.37
N THR A 114 -10.74 0.87 -26.70
CA THR A 114 -10.69 0.20 -28.01
C THR A 114 -11.04 1.14 -29.15
N ASN A 115 -12.09 1.96 -29.00
CA ASN A 115 -12.48 2.93 -30.03
C ASN A 115 -11.41 4.01 -30.26
N THR A 116 -10.75 4.46 -29.20
CA THR A 116 -9.69 5.48 -29.29
C THR A 116 -8.41 4.93 -29.93
N LEU A 117 -8.06 3.69 -29.60
CA LEU A 117 -6.95 2.97 -30.22
C LEU A 117 -7.20 2.75 -31.72
N LEU A 118 -8.43 2.35 -32.09
CA LEU A 118 -8.80 2.09 -33.48
C LEU A 118 -8.74 3.37 -34.33
N SER A 119 -9.21 4.49 -33.76
CA SER A 119 -9.17 5.81 -34.39
C SER A 119 -7.74 6.31 -34.63
N SER A 120 -6.83 6.07 -33.67
CA SER A 120 -5.43 6.51 -33.78
C SER A 120 -4.62 5.67 -34.77
N LEU A 121 -4.95 4.39 -34.94
CA LEU A 121 -4.35 3.52 -35.95
C LEU A 121 -4.82 3.82 -37.37
N GLN A 122 -6.04 4.36 -37.53
CA GLN A 122 -6.58 4.78 -38.84
C GLN A 122 -6.10 6.16 -39.30
N ALA A 123 -5.47 6.93 -38.40
CA ALA A 123 -4.91 8.24 -38.70
C ALA A 123 -3.43 8.19 -39.15
N LEU A 124 -2.85 6.99 -39.24
CA LEU A 124 -1.53 6.68 -39.83
C LEU A 124 -1.70 6.22 -41.28
#